data_AF-A0A969BN52-F1
#
_entry.id   AF-A0A969BN52-F1
#
_cell.length_a   1.000
_cell.length_b   1.000
_cell.length_c   1.000
_cell.angle_alpha   90.00
_cell.angle_beta   90.00
_cell.angle_gamma   90.00
#
_symmetry.space_group_name_H-M   'P 1'
#
loop_
_entity.id
_entity.type
_entity.pdbx_description
1 polymer ?
#
loop_
_entity_poly.entity_id
_entity_poly.type
_entity_poly.pdbx_seq_one_letter_code
_entity_poly.pdbx_strand_id
1 'polypeptide(L)'
;MRLNSLAVAIYMSANGVIMEPSVPPPEELVGKSIDCKLKPGWSYDEKRGAFVDPKGATTPPDALPKGARIVYKVPSLAARPARSLSAAERDLARYLQVILPSAKGQDQLLSAMRSWPAIEGAHATPQMSLPKMD
;
A
#
# COMPACT_ATOMS: atom_id res chain seq x y z
N MET A 1 -12.49 12.13 21.69
CA MET A 1 -12.23 10.92 20.88
C MET A 1 -12.16 11.37 19.42
N ARG A 2 -10.97 11.65 18.89
CA ARG A 2 -10.80 12.28 17.56
C ARG A 2 -10.63 11.20 16.49
N LEU A 3 -11.57 11.15 15.54
CA LEU A 3 -11.38 10.46 14.27
C LEU A 3 -10.54 11.37 13.35
N ASN A 4 -9.32 10.97 13.03
CA ASN A 4 -8.56 11.59 11.94
C ASN A 4 -8.78 10.74 10.68
N SER A 5 -9.79 11.10 9.90
CA SER A 5 -10.00 10.59 8.55
C SER A 5 -9.04 11.30 7.60
N LEU A 6 -7.89 10.68 7.32
CA LEU A 6 -7.03 11.08 6.21
C LEU A 6 -7.61 10.52 4.91
N ALA A 7 -8.36 11.36 4.19
CA ALA A 7 -8.81 11.07 2.85
C ALA A 7 -7.62 11.16 1.88
N VAL A 8 -7.11 10.02 1.43
CA VAL A 8 -6.11 9.94 0.36
C VAL A 8 -6.87 9.86 -0.97
N ALA A 9 -6.95 10.98 -1.68
CA ALA A 9 -7.44 11.03 -3.05
C ALA A 9 -6.25 10.78 -4.01
N ILE A 10 -6.20 9.60 -4.63
CA ILE A 10 -5.26 9.30 -5.72
C ILE A 10 -6.04 9.39 -7.03
N TYR A 11 -5.87 10.48 -7.78
CA TYR A 11 -6.35 10.60 -9.16
C TYR A 11 -5.23 10.20 -10.11
N MET A 12 -5.49 9.24 -11.01
CA MET A 12 -4.61 8.92 -12.14
C MET A 12 -5.27 9.37 -13.44
N SER A 13 -4.58 10.14 -14.27
CA SER A 13 -5.00 10.48 -15.63
C SER A 13 -3.90 10.20 -16.65
N ALA A 14 -4.33 9.78 -17.84
CA ALA A 14 -3.63 8.93 -18.81
C ALA A 14 -2.61 9.61 -19.73
N ASN A 15 -2.01 10.73 -19.35
CA ASN A 15 -1.10 11.47 -20.25
C ASN A 15 0.20 11.83 -19.52
N GLY A 16 1.23 11.00 -19.64
CA GLY A 16 2.69 11.28 -19.62
C GLY A 16 3.30 12.41 -18.76
N VAL A 17 2.56 13.02 -17.84
CA VAL A 17 2.97 14.10 -16.95
C VAL A 17 3.06 13.49 -15.58
N ILE A 18 4.26 13.48 -15.01
CA ILE A 18 4.50 13.10 -13.63
C ILE A 18 3.80 14.15 -12.77
N MET A 19 2.55 13.90 -12.36
CA MET A 19 1.86 14.80 -11.43
C MET A 19 2.45 14.61 -10.04
N GLU A 20 3.19 15.62 -9.60
CA GLU A 20 3.62 15.79 -8.22
C GLU A 20 2.37 15.76 -7.31
N PRO A 21 2.31 14.89 -6.29
CA PRO A 21 1.27 15.00 -5.28
C PRO A 21 1.42 16.36 -4.58
N SER A 22 0.38 17.19 -4.59
CA SER A 22 0.38 18.52 -3.94
C SER A 22 0.60 18.49 -2.43
N VAL A 23 0.64 17.30 -1.81
CA VAL A 23 0.92 17.14 -0.39
C VAL A 23 2.12 16.20 -0.26
N PRO A 24 3.28 16.69 0.22
CA PRO A 24 4.40 15.81 0.52
C PRO A 24 3.96 14.79 1.59
N PRO A 25 4.46 13.55 1.54
CA PRO A 25 4.21 12.61 2.63
C PRO A 25 4.68 13.24 3.95
N PRO A 26 3.94 13.05 5.07
CA PRO A 26 4.39 13.50 6.38
C PRO A 26 5.82 13.04 6.64
N GLU A 27 6.71 13.92 7.14
CA GLU A 27 8.12 13.60 7.39
C GLU A 27 8.30 12.31 8.21
N GLU A 28 7.33 12.00 9.07
CA GLU A 28 7.30 10.80 9.90
C GLU A 28 7.28 9.48 9.10
N LEU A 29 6.82 9.49 7.85
CA LEU A 29 6.72 8.32 6.96
C LEU A 29 7.88 8.20 5.98
N VAL A 30 8.79 9.17 5.94
CA VAL A 30 9.97 9.14 5.06
C VAL A 30 10.82 7.92 5.37
N GLY A 31 10.99 7.04 4.38
CA GLY A 31 11.72 5.77 4.53
C GLY A 31 11.01 4.70 5.39
N LYS A 32 9.76 4.93 5.79
CA LYS A 32 8.97 4.00 6.62
C LYS A 32 7.80 3.37 5.89
N SER A 33 7.62 3.63 4.60
CA SER A 33 6.54 3.02 3.83
C SER A 33 7.03 2.25 2.60
N ILE A 34 6.41 1.10 2.37
CA ILE A 34 6.60 0.27 1.18
C ILE A 34 5.24 0.15 0.51
N ASP A 35 5.17 0.58 -0.75
CA ASP A 35 3.97 0.38 -1.56
C ASP A 35 4.04 -1.01 -2.18
N CYS A 36 2.94 -1.75 -2.12
CA CYS A 36 2.84 -3.04 -2.79
C CYS A 36 1.49 -3.24 -3.47
N LYS A 37 1.49 -4.10 -4.48
CA LYS A 37 0.31 -4.49 -5.25
C LYS A 37 0.07 -5.97 -5.07
N LEU A 38 -1.14 -6.34 -4.66
CA LEU A 38 -1.57 -7.73 -4.58
C LEU A 38 -1.74 -8.32 -5.97
N LYS A 39 -1.49 -9.61 -6.18
CA LYS A 39 -1.86 -10.36 -7.39
C LYS A 39 -3.39 -10.40 -7.59
N PRO A 40 -3.89 -10.65 -8.81
CA PRO A 40 -5.33 -10.68 -9.05
C PRO A 40 -6.02 -11.75 -8.20
N GLY A 41 -7.17 -11.42 -7.63
CA GLY A 41 -7.97 -12.31 -6.79
C GLY A 41 -7.45 -12.49 -5.36
N TRP A 42 -6.28 -11.94 -5.01
CA TRP A 42 -5.82 -11.86 -3.64
C TRP A 42 -6.43 -10.65 -2.92
N SER A 43 -6.64 -10.78 -1.61
CA SER A 43 -7.06 -9.70 -0.72
C SER A 43 -6.26 -9.74 0.59
N TYR A 44 -6.34 -8.68 1.39
CA TYR A 44 -5.76 -8.60 2.72
C TYR A 44 -6.89 -8.44 3.74
N ASP A 45 -7.00 -9.39 4.65
CA ASP A 45 -7.92 -9.30 5.78
C ASP A 45 -7.23 -8.54 6.91
N GLU A 46 -7.58 -7.26 7.07
CA GLU A 46 -7.01 -6.37 8.10
C GLU A 46 -7.31 -6.87 9.53
N LYS A 47 -8.43 -7.58 9.75
CA LYS A 47 -8.79 -8.09 11.07
C LYS A 47 -7.94 -9.30 11.44
N ARG A 48 -7.68 -10.17 10.47
CA ARG A 48 -6.81 -11.35 10.65
C ARG A 48 -5.33 -11.04 10.48
N GLY A 49 -5.01 -9.90 9.88
CA GLY A 49 -3.65 -9.51 9.53
C GLY A 49 -3.03 -10.45 8.48
N ALA A 50 -3.82 -11.01 7.57
CA ALA A 50 -3.38 -12.08 6.66
C ALA A 50 -3.84 -11.83 5.22
N PHE A 51 -3.05 -12.31 4.25
CA PHE A 51 -3.46 -12.37 2.85
C PHE A 51 -4.43 -13.52 2.63
N VAL A 52 -5.46 -13.31 1.82
CA VAL A 52 -6.45 -14.32 1.45
C VAL A 52 -6.32 -14.57 -0.05
N ASP A 53 -6.13 -15.83 -0.42
CA ASP A 53 -6.03 -16.25 -1.81
C ASP A 53 -7.43 -16.36 -2.47
N PRO A 54 -7.50 -16.55 -3.81
CA PRO A 54 -8.77 -16.70 -4.51
C PRO A 54 -9.60 -17.94 -4.09
N LYS A 55 -8.99 -18.91 -3.41
CA LYS A 55 -9.63 -20.12 -2.89
C LYS A 55 -10.08 -19.96 -1.42
N GLY A 56 -9.78 -18.82 -0.79
CA GLY A 56 -10.09 -18.52 0.60
C GLY A 56 -9.04 -18.97 1.61
N ALA A 57 -7.89 -19.49 1.17
CA ALA A 57 -6.78 -19.84 2.05
C ALA A 57 -6.08 -18.58 2.57
N THR A 58 -5.69 -18.60 3.84
CA THR A 58 -5.05 -17.45 4.48
C THR A 58 -3.55 -17.67 4.67
N THR A 59 -2.73 -16.68 4.33
CA THR A 59 -1.28 -16.68 4.53
C THR A 59 -0.87 -15.42 5.29
N PRO A 60 -0.23 -15.54 6.46
CA PRO A 60 0.26 -14.36 7.17
C PRO A 60 1.41 -13.70 6.39
N PRO A 61 1.62 -12.39 6.54
CA PRO A 61 2.80 -11.70 6.04
C PRO A 61 4.06 -12.14 6.81
N ASP A 62 4.93 -12.91 6.16
CA ASP A 62 6.19 -13.35 6.74
C ASP A 62 7.18 -12.20 6.87
N ALA A 63 7.94 -12.15 7.97
CA ALA A 63 9.02 -11.17 8.20
C ALA A 63 8.58 -9.70 8.40
N LEU A 64 7.31 -9.41 8.69
CA LEU A 64 6.93 -8.07 9.17
C LEU A 64 7.52 -7.77 10.56
N PRO A 65 8.17 -6.62 10.76
CA PRO A 65 8.65 -6.22 12.07
C PRO A 65 7.48 -5.90 13.00
N LYS A 66 7.67 -6.13 14.31
CA LYS A 66 6.66 -5.84 15.32
C LYS A 66 6.23 -4.37 15.26
N GLY A 67 4.93 -4.12 15.17
CA GLY A 67 4.35 -2.78 15.08
C GLY A 67 4.20 -2.24 13.65
N ALA A 68 4.64 -2.99 12.63
CA ALA A 68 4.29 -2.68 11.26
C ALA A 68 2.80 -2.90 11.00
N ARG A 69 2.26 -2.12 10.06
CA ARG A 69 0.84 -2.16 9.67
C ARG A 69 0.74 -2.24 8.16
N ILE A 70 -0.19 -3.05 7.67
CA ILE A 70 -0.57 -3.09 6.26
C ILE A 70 -1.93 -2.39 6.14
N VAL A 71 -2.04 -1.44 5.22
CA VAL A 71 -3.28 -0.71 4.95
C VAL A 71 -3.57 -0.66 3.45
N TYR A 72 -4.83 -0.59 3.08
CA TYR A 72 -5.23 -0.32 1.70
C TYR A 72 -4.96 1.14 1.32
N LYS A 73 -4.39 1.37 0.13
CA LYS A 73 -4.25 2.74 -0.39
C LYS A 73 -5.59 3.34 -0.79
N VAL A 74 -6.56 2.50 -1.17
CA VAL A 74 -7.94 2.92 -1.48
C VAL A 74 -8.95 2.04 -0.72
N PRO A 75 -9.14 2.27 0.60
CA PRO A 75 -9.99 1.41 1.44
C PRO A 75 -11.44 1.31 0.97
N SER A 76 -11.97 2.40 0.40
CA SER A 76 -13.34 2.44 -0.13
C SER A 76 -13.58 1.49 -1.30
N LEU A 77 -12.56 1.24 -2.12
CA LEU A 77 -12.62 0.26 -3.21
C LEU A 77 -12.34 -1.15 -2.72
N ALA A 78 -11.39 -1.31 -1.80
CA ALA A 78 -11.05 -2.60 -1.20
C ALA A 78 -12.23 -3.25 -0.43
N ALA A 79 -13.07 -2.43 0.20
CA ALA A 79 -14.26 -2.91 0.93
C ALA A 79 -15.43 -3.33 0.02
N ARG A 80 -15.39 -2.99 -1.28
CA ARG A 80 -16.47 -3.28 -2.23
C ARG A 80 -16.31 -4.68 -2.85
N PRO A 81 -17.40 -5.40 -3.15
CA PRO A 81 -17.32 -6.65 -3.88
C PRO A 81 -16.68 -6.45 -5.26
N ALA A 82 -15.73 -7.31 -5.64
CA ALA A 82 -15.00 -7.19 -6.91
C ALA A 82 -15.91 -7.10 -8.16
N ARG A 83 -17.05 -7.79 -8.14
CA ARG A 83 -18.06 -7.75 -9.22
C ARG A 83 -18.73 -6.39 -9.42
N SER A 84 -18.67 -5.52 -8.41
CA SER A 84 -19.27 -4.18 -8.42
C SER A 84 -18.30 -3.09 -8.89
N LEU A 85 -17.06 -3.46 -9.22
CA LEU A 85 -15.98 -2.57 -9.59
C LEU A 85 -15.66 -2.70 -11.08
N SER A 86 -15.39 -1.58 -11.73
CA SER A 86 -14.80 -1.55 -13.07
C SER A 86 -13.41 -2.22 -13.07
N ALA A 87 -12.85 -2.49 -14.26
CA ALA A 87 -11.51 -3.06 -14.36
C ALA A 87 -10.43 -2.18 -13.68
N ALA A 88 -10.52 -0.85 -13.87
CA ALA A 88 -9.60 0.10 -13.26
C ALA A 88 -9.77 0.16 -11.72
N GLU A 89 -11.01 0.22 -11.23
CA GLU A 89 -11.27 0.22 -9.78
C GLU A 89 -10.80 -1.09 -9.12
N ARG A 90 -10.96 -2.24 -9.78
CA ARG A 90 -10.43 -3.52 -9.30
C ARG A 90 -8.92 -3.52 -9.22
N ASP A 91 -8.24 -2.87 -10.17
CA ASP A 91 -6.78 -2.76 -10.12
C ASP A 91 -6.34 -1.87 -8.95
N LEU A 92 -6.99 -0.72 -8.76
CA LEU A 92 -6.72 0.20 -7.65
C LEU A 92 -7.00 -0.41 -6.27
N ALA A 93 -8.05 -1.23 -6.15
CA ALA A 93 -8.40 -1.93 -4.91
C ALA A 93 -7.32 -2.91 -4.41
N ARG A 94 -6.33 -3.24 -5.24
CA ARG A 94 -5.24 -4.18 -4.93
C ARG A 94 -3.98 -3.51 -4.38
N TYR A 95 -3.95 -2.17 -4.33
CA TYR A 95 -2.81 -1.44 -3.82
C TYR A 95 -2.85 -1.33 -2.29
N LEU A 96 -1.75 -1.75 -1.68
CA LEU A 96 -1.50 -1.72 -0.25
C LEU A 96 -0.30 -0.82 0.05
N GLN A 97 -0.24 -0.36 1.28
CA GLN A 97 0.91 0.32 1.85
C GLN A 97 1.29 -0.39 3.15
N VAL A 98 2.55 -0.76 3.27
CA VAL A 98 3.14 -1.29 4.50
C VAL A 98 3.83 -0.15 5.21
N ILE A 99 3.38 0.16 6.43
CA ILE A 99 3.91 1.21 7.29
C ILE A 99 4.78 0.54 8.35
N LEU A 100 6.04 0.94 8.41
CA LEU A 100 7.06 0.42 9.32
C LEU A 100 7.19 1.31 10.55
N PRO A 101 7.47 0.73 11.72
CA PRO A 101 7.74 1.52 12.93
C PRO A 101 9.07 2.27 12.84
N SER A 102 9.99 1.81 11.99
CA SER A 102 11.32 2.37 11.77
C SER A 102 11.74 2.18 10.31
N ALA A 103 12.55 3.10 9.79
CA ALA A 103 13.12 2.99 8.44
C ALA A 103 14.20 1.90 8.35
N LYS A 104 14.71 1.42 9.50
CA LYS A 104 15.73 0.39 9.53
C LYS A 104 15.20 -0.94 8.98
N GLY A 105 15.89 -1.48 7.98
CA GLY A 105 15.54 -2.78 7.37
C GLY A 105 14.49 -2.71 6.27
N GLN A 106 14.11 -1.51 5.80
CA GLN A 106 13.16 -1.33 4.70
C GLN A 106 13.58 -2.11 3.45
N ASP A 107 14.85 -2.05 3.05
CA ASP A 107 15.35 -2.76 1.85
C ASP A 107 15.32 -4.29 1.99
N GLN A 108 15.62 -4.79 3.19
CA GLN A 108 15.57 -6.22 3.48
C GLN A 108 14.12 -6.72 3.45
N LEU A 109 13.20 -5.96 4.04
CA LEU A 109 11.78 -6.28 4.00
C LEU A 109 11.22 -6.16 2.58
N LEU A 110 11.58 -5.12 1.83
CA LEU A 110 11.21 -4.96 0.43
C LEU A 110 11.62 -6.17 -0.41
N SER A 111 12.83 -6.66 -0.18
CA SER A 111 13.35 -7.87 -0.85
C SER A 111 12.54 -9.12 -0.44
N ALA A 112 12.21 -9.27 0.83
CA ALA A 112 11.38 -10.39 1.31
C ALA A 112 9.94 -10.33 0.75
N MET A 113 9.34 -9.14 0.72
CA MET A 113 7.98 -8.91 0.22
C MET A 113 7.80 -9.30 -1.25
N ARG A 114 8.83 -9.10 -2.07
CA ARG A 114 8.81 -9.53 -3.48
C ARG A 114 8.69 -11.04 -3.65
N SER A 115 9.06 -11.81 -2.64
CA SER A 115 8.93 -13.27 -2.62
C SER A 115 7.60 -13.75 -2.02
N TRP A 116 6.77 -12.87 -1.46
CA TRP A 116 5.48 -13.26 -0.90
C TRP A 116 4.52 -13.73 -1.99
N PRO A 117 3.75 -14.81 -1.75
CA PRO A 117 2.88 -15.39 -2.77
C PRO A 117 1.79 -14.42 -3.25
N ALA A 118 1.31 -13.54 -2.35
CA ALA A 118 0.25 -12.59 -2.60
C ALA A 118 0.69 -11.34 -3.40
N ILE A 119 1.99 -11.05 -3.48
CA ILE A 119 2.50 -9.77 -4.00
C ILE A 119 2.85 -9.90 -5.48
N GLU A 120 2.32 -8.98 -6.29
CA GLU A 120 2.67 -8.80 -7.70
C GLU A 120 3.89 -7.88 -7.85
N GLY A 121 3.96 -6.82 -7.04
CA GLY A 121 5.07 -5.88 -7.03
C GLY A 121 5.17 -5.14 -5.71
N ALA A 122 6.39 -4.76 -5.34
CA ALA A 122 6.67 -3.95 -4.15
C ALA A 122 7.80 -2.96 -4.43
N HIS A 123 7.62 -1.73 -3.97
CA HIS A 123 8.52 -0.60 -4.17
C HIS A 123 8.59 0.27 -2.91
N ALA A 124 9.78 0.78 -2.59
CA ALA A 124 9.90 1.83 -1.59
C ALA A 124 9.13 3.07 -2.08
N THR A 125 8.37 3.70 -1.18
CA THR A 125 7.72 4.97 -1.53
C THR A 125 8.82 6.01 -1.82
N PRO A 126 8.80 6.69 -2.98
CA PRO A 126 9.86 7.63 -3.34
C PRO A 126 9.94 8.77 -2.31
N GLN A 127 11.16 9.10 -1.90
CA GLN A 127 11.42 10.30 -1.10
C GLN A 127 11.21 11.52 -2.00
N MET A 128 10.05 12.16 -1.88
CA MET A 128 9.85 13.48 -2.48
C MET A 128 10.32 14.52 -1.47
N SER A 129 11.52 15.05 -1.69
CA SER A 129 11.96 16.27 -1.03
C SER A 129 11.44 17.45 -1.86
N LEU A 130 10.68 18.35 -1.23
CA LEU A 130 10.37 19.63 -1.87
C LEU A 130 11.68 20.40 -2.09
N PRO A 131 11.87 21.08 -3.24
CA PRO A 131 13.00 21.98 -3.41
C PRO A 131 12.91 23.05 -2.31
N LYS A 132 13.99 23.21 -1.54
CA LYS A 132 14.12 24.33 -0.61
C LYS A 132 14.28 25.58 -1.47
N MET A 133 13.31 26.49 -1.42
CA MET A 133 13.51 27.84 -1.93
C MET A 133 14.39 28.58 -0.91
N ASP A 134 15.61 28.92 -1.32
CA ASP A 134 16.47 29.91 -0.65
C ASP A 134 15.91 31.34 -0.81
#